data_AF-A0A7C8AG60-F1
#
_entry.id   AF-A0A7C8AG60-F1
#
_cell.length_a   1.000
_cell.length_b   1.000
_cell.length_c   1.000
_cell.angle_alpha   90.00
_cell.angle_beta   90.00
_cell.angle_gamma   90.00
#
_symmetry.space_group_name_H-M   'P 1'
#
loop_
_entity.id
_entity.type
_entity.pdbx_description
1 polymer ?
#
loop_
_entity_poly.entity_id
_entity_poly.type
_entity_poly.pdbx_seq_one_letter_code
_entity_poly.pdbx_strand_id
1 'polypeptide(L)'
;MDEATFEKKLNELVHEIGSIPPPQRDRLIMLAKQTRDCHKELRKSVNNLQESLDYLRVSIKYMLFDLEATRRENVYLRKLLEDDANRQ
;
A
#
# COMPACT_ATOMS: atom_id res chain seq x y z
N MET A 1 7.18 10.32 -10.00
CA MET A 1 8.53 10.39 -10.59
C MET A 1 9.08 8.97 -10.56
N ASP A 2 9.60 8.46 -11.67
CA ASP A 2 10.14 7.10 -11.75
C ASP A 2 11.50 7.00 -11.01
N GLU A 3 11.82 5.83 -10.43
CA GLU A 3 13.07 5.56 -9.69
C GLU A 3 14.28 5.91 -10.55
N ALA A 4 14.25 5.49 -11.82
CA ALA A 4 15.36 5.71 -12.73
C ALA A 4 15.57 7.19 -13.01
N THR A 5 14.49 7.99 -12.99
CA THR A 5 14.58 9.44 -13.17
C THR A 5 15.15 10.12 -11.92
N PHE A 6 14.78 9.64 -10.72
CA PHE A 6 15.31 10.15 -9.46
C PHE A 6 16.80 9.83 -9.31
N GLU A 7 17.19 8.57 -9.51
CA GLU A 7 18.59 8.13 -9.44
C GLU A 7 19.47 8.84 -10.47
N LYS A 8 18.96 9.07 -11.69
CA LYS A 8 19.69 9.81 -12.72
C LYS A 8 19.98 11.25 -12.26
N LYS A 9 18.96 11.98 -11.78
CA LYS A 9 19.13 13.35 -11.30
C LYS A 9 20.01 13.45 -10.06
N LEU A 10 19.92 12.47 -9.15
CA LEU A 10 20.77 12.40 -7.97
C LEU A 10 22.25 12.21 -8.36
N ASN A 11 22.51 11.31 -9.32
CA ASN A 11 23.87 11.10 -9.82
C ASN A 11 24.41 12.30 -10.60
N GLU A 12 23.59 12.95 -11.42
CA GLU A 12 23.94 14.22 -12.09
C GLU A 12 24.33 15.30 -11.06
N LEU A 13 23.52 15.46 -10.01
CA LEU A 13 23.81 16.40 -8.93
C LEU A 13 25.12 16.08 -8.20
N VAL A 14 25.36 14.80 -7.87
CA VAL A 14 26.60 14.35 -7.23
C VAL A 14 27.82 14.60 -8.13
N HIS A 15 27.66 14.45 -9.45
CA HIS A 15 28.73 14.69 -10.42
C HIS A 15 29.05 16.19 -10.56
N GLU A 16 28.05 17.08 -10.56
CA GLU A 16 28.24 18.54 -10.60
C GLU A 16 28.98 19.08 -9.36
N ILE A 17 28.74 18.46 -8.19
CA ILE A 17 29.39 18.78 -6.91
C ILE A 17 30.91 18.44 -6.90
N GLY A 18 31.41 17.70 -7.89
CA GLY A 18 32.84 17.37 -8.01
C GLY A 18 33.79 18.57 -8.17
N SER A 19 33.25 19.76 -8.46
CA SER A 19 33.97 21.03 -8.62
C SER A 19 34.16 21.84 -7.32
N ILE A 20 33.61 21.36 -6.19
CA ILE A 20 33.58 22.05 -4.89
C ILE A 20 34.75 21.57 -3.98
N PRO A 21 35.35 22.45 -3.12
CA PRO A 21 36.40 22.06 -2.19
C PRO A 21 36.05 20.84 -1.30
N PRO A 22 37.04 20.01 -0.93
CA PRO A 22 36.82 18.71 -0.27
C PRO A 22 35.86 18.69 0.95
N PRO A 23 35.94 19.63 1.92
CA PRO A 23 35.13 19.54 3.13
C PRO A 23 33.63 19.79 2.90
N GLN A 24 33.27 20.56 1.87
CA GLN A 24 31.87 20.84 1.53
C GLN A 24 31.29 19.73 0.65
N ARG A 25 32.14 19.11 -0.19
CA ARG A 25 31.80 17.97 -1.05
C ARG A 25 31.32 16.77 -0.22
N ASP A 26 32.04 16.41 0.83
CA ASP A 26 31.73 15.21 1.61
C ASP A 26 30.41 15.34 2.37
N ARG A 27 30.09 16.55 2.85
CA ARG A 27 28.80 16.85 3.51
C ARG A 27 27.62 16.74 2.54
N LEU A 28 27.78 17.23 1.32
CA LEU A 28 26.78 17.14 0.26
C LEU A 28 26.55 15.68 -0.19
N ILE A 29 27.62 14.91 -0.36
CA ILE A 29 27.52 13.47 -0.68
C ILE A 29 26.79 12.71 0.43
N MET A 30 27.07 13.03 1.70
CA MET A 30 26.38 12.44 2.84
C MET A 30 24.87 12.73 2.82
N LEU A 31 24.49 14.00 2.59
CA LEU A 31 23.09 14.41 2.49
C LEU A 31 22.38 13.73 1.32
N ALA A 32 23.03 13.65 0.15
CA ALA A 32 22.48 12.97 -1.02
C ALA A 32 22.22 11.48 -0.74
N LYS A 33 23.15 10.79 -0.05
CA LYS A 33 22.95 9.40 0.38
C LYS A 33 21.77 9.27 1.36
N GLN A 34 21.70 10.13 2.37
CA GLN A 34 20.58 10.13 3.32
C GLN A 34 19.22 10.35 2.63
N THR A 35 19.15 11.28 1.68
CA THR A 35 17.92 11.52 0.90
C THR A 35 17.54 10.30 0.08
N ARG A 36 18.50 9.62 -0.56
CA ARG A 36 18.24 8.39 -1.31
C ARG A 36 17.71 7.28 -0.40
N ASP A 37 18.34 7.07 0.75
CA ASP A 37 17.93 6.03 1.68
C ASP A 37 16.53 6.31 2.26
N CYS A 38 16.25 7.57 2.61
CA CYS A 38 14.91 8.01 3.03
C CYS A 38 13.85 7.77 1.94
N HIS A 39 14.16 8.13 0.69
CA HIS A 39 13.25 7.91 -0.43
C HIS A 39 12.96 6.41 -0.65
N LYS A 40 13.99 5.56 -0.53
CA LYS A 40 13.85 4.10 -0.64
C LYS A 40 12.95 3.53 0.45
N GLU A 41 13.13 3.94 1.71
CA GLU A 41 12.29 3.48 2.82
C GLU A 41 10.85 3.99 2.69
N LEU A 42 10.66 5.24 2.28
CA LEU A 42 9.33 5.78 2.00
C LEU A 42 8.62 4.97 0.91
N ARG A 43 9.31 4.68 -0.19
CA ARG A 43 8.74 3.88 -1.28
C ARG A 43 8.36 2.48 -0.83
N LYS A 44 9.21 1.83 -0.03
CA LYS A 44 8.91 0.53 0.57
C LYS A 44 7.67 0.59 1.47
N SER A 45 7.56 1.62 2.31
CA SER A 45 6.39 1.83 3.17
C SER A 45 5.10 2.02 2.37
N VAL A 46 5.15 2.83 1.30
CA VAL A 46 4.01 3.05 0.40
C VAL A 46 3.60 1.76 -0.31
N ASN A 47 4.56 0.97 -0.80
CA ASN A 47 4.25 -0.32 -1.44
C ASN A 47 3.59 -1.29 -0.45
N ASN A 48 4.12 -1.42 0.76
CA ASN A 48 3.52 -2.27 1.79
C ASN A 48 2.10 -1.82 2.14
N LEU A 49 1.85 -0.51 2.18
CA LEU A 49 0.52 0.04 2.41
C LEU A 49 -0.44 -0.30 1.27
N GLN A 50 0.02 -0.23 0.01
CA GLN A 50 -0.77 -0.61 -1.16
C GLN A 50 -1.14 -2.11 -1.10
N GLU A 51 -0.18 -2.99 -0.82
CA GLU A 51 -0.43 -4.42 -0.65
C GLU A 51 -1.44 -4.70 0.48
N SER A 52 -1.33 -3.98 1.60
CA SER A 52 -2.26 -4.10 2.72
C SER A 52 -3.68 -3.64 2.34
N LEU A 53 -3.80 -2.56 1.57
CA LEU A 53 -5.09 -2.06 1.06
C LEU A 53 -5.71 -3.02 0.04
N ASP A 54 -4.91 -3.61 -0.84
CA ASP A 54 -5.39 -4.59 -1.80
C ASP A 54 -5.86 -5.87 -1.09
N TYR A 55 -5.13 -6.33 -0.07
CA TYR A 55 -5.58 -7.42 0.78
C TYR A 55 -6.90 -7.08 1.48
N LEU A 56 -6.97 -5.92 2.14
CA LEU A 56 -8.19 -5.46 2.82
C LEU A 56 -9.38 -5.39 1.86
N ARG A 57 -9.17 -4.88 0.64
CA ARG A 57 -10.21 -4.82 -0.39
C ARG A 57 -10.76 -6.21 -0.70
N VAL A 58 -9.90 -7.22 -0.82
CA VAL A 58 -10.34 -8.62 -1.05
C VAL A 58 -11.09 -9.15 0.17
N SER A 59 -10.58 -8.94 1.39
CA SER A 59 -11.24 -9.37 2.62
C SER A 59 -12.65 -8.79 2.74
N ILE A 60 -12.83 -7.50 2.44
CA ILE A 60 -14.16 -6.85 2.46
C ILE A 60 -15.11 -7.51 1.45
N LYS A 61 -14.63 -7.83 0.24
CA LYS A 61 -15.47 -8.52 -0.76
C LYS A 61 -15.98 -9.87 -0.24
N TYR A 62 -15.13 -10.66 0.41
CA TYR A 62 -15.53 -11.93 1.00
C TYR A 62 -16.49 -11.74 2.17
N MET A 63 -16.23 -10.80 3.08
CA MET A 63 -17.13 -10.51 4.19
C MET A 63 -18.54 -10.09 3.71
N LEU A 64 -18.62 -9.25 2.68
CA LEU A 64 -19.90 -8.85 2.10
C LEU A 64 -20.63 -10.02 1.42
N PHE A 65 -19.88 -10.90 0.75
CA PHE A 65 -20.43 -12.10 0.14
C PHE A 65 -21.02 -13.04 1.20
N ASP A 66 -20.25 -13.34 2.26
CA ASP A 66 -20.69 -14.20 3.36
C ASP A 66 -21.89 -13.60 4.11
N LEU A 67 -21.90 -12.27 4.31
CA LEU A 67 -23.02 -11.56 4.92
C LEU A 67 -24.30 -11.71 4.10
N GLU A 68 -24.24 -11.56 2.78
CA GLU A 68 -25.41 -11.72 1.92
C GLU A 68 -25.86 -13.19 1.84
N ALA A 69 -24.94 -14.15 1.84
CA ALA A 69 -25.26 -15.57 1.91
C ALA A 69 -26.03 -15.92 3.19
N THR A 70 -25.50 -15.51 4.34
CA THR A 70 -26.16 -15.74 5.64
C THR A 70 -27.48 -14.99 5.78
N ARG A 71 -27.62 -13.79 5.18
CA ARG A 71 -28.89 -13.07 5.13
C ARG A 71 -29.95 -13.83 4.35
N ARG A 72 -29.61 -14.38 3.17
CA ARG A 72 -30.53 -15.18 2.36
C ARG A 72 -30.94 -16.46 3.07
N GLU A 73 -29.99 -17.15 3.68
CA GLU A 73 -30.26 -18.36 4.47
C GLU A 73 -31.20 -18.06 5.64
N ASN A 74 -30.97 -16.98 6.39
CA ASN A 74 -31.86 -16.59 7.48
C ASN A 74 -33.30 -16.34 7.02
N VAL A 75 -33.48 -15.62 5.89
CA VAL A 75 -34.80 -15.37 5.31
C VAL A 75 -35.47 -16.68 4.88
N TYR A 76 -34.73 -17.60 4.26
CA TYR A 76 -35.24 -18.90 3.87
C TYR A 76 -35.70 -19.72 5.09
N LEU A 77 -34.88 -19.82 6.13
CA LEU A 77 -35.20 -20.55 7.35
C LEU A 77 -36.42 -19.96 8.07
N ARG A 78 -36.56 -18.63 8.11
CA ARG A 78 -37.75 -17.98 8.69
C ARG A 78 -39.03 -18.34 7.94
N LYS A 79 -39.00 -18.36 6.61
CA LYS A 79 -40.15 -18.79 5.80
C LYS A 79 -40.54 -20.24 6.08
N LEU A 80 -39.56 -21.14 6.22
CA LEU A 80 -39.86 -22.54 6.60
C LEU A 80 -40.54 -22.64 7.96
N LEU A 81 -40.10 -21.85 8.94
CA LEU A 81 -40.71 -21.85 10.28
C LEU A 81 -42.13 -21.27 10.26
N GLU A 82 -42.37 -20.21 9.48
CA GLU A 82 -43.71 -19.63 9.29
C GLU A 82 -44.66 -20.62 8.60
N ASP A 83 -44.19 -21.33 7.57
CA ASP A 83 -44.96 -22.34 6.86
C ASP A 83 -45.27 -23.56 7.75
N ASP A 84 -44.34 -23.98 8.62
CA ASP A 84 -44.56 -25.08 9.57
C ASP A 84 -45.57 -24.68 10.66
N ALA A 85 -45.47 -23.45 11.19
CA ALA A 85 -46.41 -22.92 12.17
C ALA A 85 -47.83 -22.78 11.61
N ASN A 86 -47.99 -22.45 10.32
CA ASN A 86 -49.30 -22.36 9.67
C ASN A 86 -49.91 -23.74 9.33
N ARG A 87 -49.13 -24.82 9.39
CA ARG A 87 -49.59 -26.19 9.14
C ARG A 87 -50.05 -26.92 10.41
N GLN A 88 -49.73 -26.40 11.59
CA GLN A 88 -50.16 -26.91 12.90
C GLN A 88 -51.42 -26.19 13.38
#